data_AF-A0A3L6RZQ5-F1
#
_entry.id   AF-A0A3L6RZQ5-F1
#
_cell.length_a   1.000
_cell.length_b   1.000
_cell.length_c   1.000
_cell.angle_alpha   90.00
_cell.angle_beta   90.00
_cell.angle_gamma   90.00
#
_symmetry.space_group_name_H-M   'P 1'
#
loop_
_entity.id
_entity.type
_entity.pdbx_description
1 polymer ?
#
loop_
_entity_poly.entity_id
_entity_poly.type
_entity_poly.pdbx_seq_one_letter_code
_entity_poly.pdbx_strand_id
1 'polypeptide(L)'
;MASRKVKKTGSKPKKLPPFPALHLVTAQWALCFACLYAAVAFRAINHPCDTASPSWWTSTYQPAPTEAAEATALLRAQLWYCSAPQAAAAALALLLPAGRRRRALALAALAAAAVNHGVLARLLGLLRAAAPPGDVLLLRVAALVTCAALVTDLLGFLAILVGGQED
;
A
#
# COMPACT_ATOMS: atom_id res chain seq x y z
N MET A 1 -1.57 32.00 61.55
CA MET A 1 -2.31 31.32 60.46
C MET A 1 -1.32 30.92 59.37
N ALA A 2 -0.92 29.64 59.32
CA ALA A 2 0.02 29.14 58.32
C ALA A 2 -0.76 28.56 57.12
N SER A 3 -0.60 29.17 55.95
CA SER A 3 -1.27 28.75 54.71
C SER A 3 -0.54 27.54 54.10
N ARG A 4 -1.20 26.38 54.09
CA ARG A 4 -0.66 25.11 53.58
C ARG A 4 -0.80 25.10 52.05
N LYS A 5 0.31 25.29 51.33
CA LYS A 5 0.34 25.16 49.86
C LYS A 5 0.16 23.68 49.47
N VAL A 6 -0.99 23.36 48.89
CA VAL A 6 -1.25 22.05 48.25
C VAL A 6 -0.42 21.97 46.97
N LYS A 7 0.56 21.06 46.95
CA LYS A 7 1.40 20.78 45.79
C LYS A 7 0.59 19.93 44.80
N LYS A 8 0.01 20.56 43.77
CA LYS A 8 -0.62 19.84 42.65
C LYS A 8 0.45 19.04 41.91
N THR A 9 0.48 17.73 42.11
CA THR A 9 1.25 16.79 41.31
C THR A 9 0.57 16.66 39.96
N GLY A 10 0.90 17.54 39.02
CA GLY A 10 0.54 17.35 37.62
C GLY A 10 1.23 16.09 37.11
N SER A 11 0.46 15.01 36.92
CA SER A 11 0.95 13.85 36.19
C SER A 11 1.21 14.29 34.75
N LYS A 12 2.48 14.46 34.40
CA LYS A 12 2.87 14.65 33.00
C LYS A 12 2.33 13.44 32.21
N PRO A 13 1.66 13.64 31.05
CA PRO A 13 1.24 12.52 30.22
C PRO A 13 2.49 11.68 29.90
N LYS A 14 2.41 10.38 30.18
CA LYS A 14 3.48 9.44 29.85
C LYS A 14 3.65 9.47 28.33
N LYS A 15 4.72 10.10 27.86
CA LYS A 15 5.12 10.07 26.46
C LYS A 15 5.43 8.62 26.10
N LEU A 16 4.72 8.08 25.12
CA LEU A 16 5.03 6.78 24.55
C LEU A 16 6.43 6.88 23.96
N PRO A 17 7.30 5.85 24.10
CA PRO A 17 8.60 5.89 23.46
C PRO A 17 8.40 5.99 21.94
N PRO A 18 9.17 6.86 21.24
CA PRO A 18 9.14 6.90 19.78
C PRO A 18 9.53 5.51 19.29
N PHE A 19 8.65 4.82 18.56
CA PHE A 19 8.95 3.50 18.01
C PHE A 19 9.94 3.67 16.83
N PRO A 20 11.27 3.53 17.02
CA PRO A 20 12.26 3.86 15.99
C PRO A 20 12.20 2.86 14.83
N ALA A 21 11.60 1.69 15.10
CA ALA A 21 11.32 0.62 14.16
C ALA A 21 10.13 0.92 13.24
N LEU A 22 9.27 1.89 13.55
CA LEU A 22 8.00 2.02 12.83
C LEU A 22 8.20 2.47 11.37
N HIS A 23 9.14 3.38 11.11
CA HIS A 23 9.53 3.72 9.74
C HIS A 23 10.13 2.52 8.97
N LEU A 24 10.80 1.58 9.66
CA LEU A 24 11.30 0.35 9.01
C LEU A 24 10.14 -0.58 8.67
N VAL A 25 9.19 -0.75 9.59
CA VAL A 25 8.01 -1.60 9.35
C VAL A 25 7.19 -1.04 8.19
N THR A 26 6.95 0.27 8.14
CA THR A 26 6.21 0.89 7.03
C THR A 26 6.97 0.83 5.71
N ALA A 27 8.30 1.02 5.72
CA ALA A 27 9.11 0.91 4.51
C ALA A 27 9.17 -0.54 4.02
N GLN A 28 9.32 -1.52 4.91
CA GLN A 28 9.27 -2.94 4.57
C GLN A 28 7.91 -3.33 3.99
N TRP A 29 6.82 -2.87 4.60
CA TRP A 29 5.46 -3.05 4.10
C TRP A 29 5.32 -2.52 2.67
N ALA A 30 5.71 -1.26 2.45
CA ALA A 30 5.68 -0.66 1.12
C ALA A 30 6.56 -1.42 0.12
N LEU A 31 7.73 -1.91 0.51
CA LEU A 31 8.60 -2.70 -0.36
C LEU A 31 7.96 -4.03 -0.75
N CYS A 32 7.36 -4.76 0.21
CA CYS A 32 6.67 -6.01 -0.06
C CYS A 32 5.54 -5.83 -1.08
N PHE A 33 4.70 -4.80 -0.90
CA PHE A 33 3.62 -4.53 -1.86
C PHE A 33 4.12 -4.09 -3.22
N ALA A 34 5.19 -3.29 -3.29
CA ALA A 34 5.79 -2.93 -4.57
C ALA A 34 6.26 -4.16 -5.36
N CYS A 35 6.93 -5.10 -4.70
CA CYS A 35 7.35 -6.36 -5.31
C CYS A 35 6.17 -7.23 -5.75
N LEU A 36 5.14 -7.34 -4.91
CA LEU A 36 3.92 -8.08 -5.25
C LEU A 36 3.21 -7.48 -6.46
N TYR A 37 3.06 -6.15 -6.50
CA TYR A 37 2.45 -5.46 -7.63
C TYR A 37 3.24 -5.58 -8.92
N ALA A 38 4.56 -5.43 -8.84
CA ALA A 38 5.43 -5.65 -9.99
C ALA A 38 5.31 -7.08 -10.52
N ALA A 39 5.31 -8.10 -9.64
CA ALA A 39 5.19 -9.49 -10.04
C ALA A 39 3.83 -9.81 -10.70
N VAL A 40 2.74 -9.32 -10.12
CA VAL A 40 1.39 -9.49 -10.68
C VAL A 40 1.29 -8.81 -12.04
N ALA A 41 1.76 -7.56 -12.15
CA ALA A 41 1.72 -6.81 -13.40
C ALA A 41 2.59 -7.45 -14.49
N PHE A 42 3.82 -7.86 -14.15
CA PHE A 42 4.71 -8.57 -15.06
C PHE A 42 4.09 -9.86 -15.57
N ARG A 43 3.50 -10.67 -14.68
CA ARG A 43 2.82 -11.90 -15.06
C ARG A 43 1.66 -11.62 -16.01
N ALA A 44 0.80 -10.66 -15.67
CA ALA A 44 -0.39 -10.35 -16.47
C ALA A 44 -0.04 -9.79 -17.86
N ILE A 45 1.07 -9.06 -18.00
CA ILE A 45 1.56 -8.54 -19.28
C ILE A 45 2.12 -9.65 -20.17
N ASN A 46 2.93 -10.56 -19.61
CA ASN A 46 3.63 -11.58 -20.40
C ASN A 46 2.83 -12.87 -20.62
N HIS A 47 1.85 -13.12 -19.75
CA HIS A 47 0.96 -14.27 -19.84
C HIS A 47 -0.49 -13.78 -19.80
N PRO A 48 -0.95 -13.11 -20.87
CA PRO A 48 -2.35 -12.75 -21.01
C PRO A 48 -3.19 -14.02 -20.94
N CYS A 49 -4.38 -13.89 -20.37
CA CYS A 49 -5.22 -15.03 -20.06
C CYS A 49 -5.80 -15.60 -21.34
N ASP A 50 -5.35 -16.79 -21.73
CA ASP A 50 -5.97 -17.53 -22.82
C ASP A 50 -7.32 -18.07 -22.35
N THR A 51 -8.36 -17.79 -23.14
CA THR A 51 -9.74 -18.29 -22.95
C THR A 51 -9.80 -19.83 -22.90
N ALA A 52 -8.75 -20.53 -23.34
CA ALA A 52 -8.64 -21.98 -23.39
C ALA A 52 -8.20 -22.64 -22.07
N SER A 53 -7.77 -21.88 -21.06
CA SER A 53 -7.35 -22.46 -19.76
C SER A 53 -7.72 -21.53 -18.61
N PRO A 54 -8.94 -21.65 -18.07
CA PRO A 54 -9.31 -20.94 -16.87
C PRO A 54 -8.36 -21.36 -15.75
N SER A 55 -7.77 -20.37 -15.09
CA SER A 55 -7.01 -20.60 -13.86
C SER A 55 -7.83 -20.11 -12.69
N TRP A 56 -7.49 -20.53 -11.47
CA TRP A 56 -8.17 -20.05 -10.27
C TRP A 56 -8.07 -18.52 -10.07
N TRP A 57 -7.18 -17.82 -10.79
CA TRP A 57 -7.11 -16.35 -10.83
C TRP A 57 -7.74 -15.73 -12.09
N THR A 58 -8.10 -16.53 -13.11
CA THR A 58 -8.68 -16.07 -14.37
C THR A 58 -9.86 -16.91 -14.80
N SER A 59 -11.05 -16.37 -14.51
CA SER A 59 -12.28 -16.77 -15.19
C SER A 59 -12.15 -16.54 -16.70
N THR A 60 -13.00 -17.19 -17.49
CA THR A 60 -13.13 -16.96 -18.94
C THR A 60 -13.66 -15.53 -19.17
N TYR A 61 -12.72 -14.59 -19.15
CA TYR A 61 -12.92 -13.15 -19.22
C TYR A 61 -12.73 -12.72 -20.67
N GLN A 62 -13.73 -12.04 -21.23
CA GLN A 62 -13.61 -11.40 -22.55
C GLN A 62 -13.99 -9.93 -22.42
N PRO A 63 -13.02 -9.05 -22.11
CA PRO A 63 -13.27 -7.62 -21.96
C PRO A 63 -13.68 -6.99 -23.27
N ALA A 64 -14.43 -5.90 -23.18
CA ALA A 64 -14.56 -5.02 -24.32
C ALA A 64 -13.16 -4.49 -24.74
N PRO A 65 -12.90 -4.24 -26.03
CA PRO A 65 -11.59 -3.79 -26.50
C PRO A 65 -11.05 -2.56 -25.76
N THR A 66 -11.93 -1.64 -25.36
CA THR A 66 -11.61 -0.44 -24.60
C THR A 66 -11.14 -0.76 -23.17
N GLU A 67 -11.80 -1.71 -22.50
CA GLU A 67 -11.44 -2.15 -21.15
C GLU A 67 -10.12 -2.93 -21.15
N ALA A 68 -9.86 -3.73 -22.19
CA ALA A 68 -8.60 -4.44 -22.37
C ALA A 68 -7.41 -3.48 -22.54
N ALA A 69 -7.60 -2.42 -23.34
CA ALA A 69 -6.61 -1.38 -23.54
C ALA A 69 -6.34 -0.60 -22.23
N GLU A 70 -7.39 -0.23 -21.50
CA GLU A 70 -7.28 0.42 -20.19
C GLU A 70 -6.53 -0.48 -19.19
N ALA A 71 -6.91 -1.76 -19.07
CA ALA A 71 -6.25 -2.71 -18.18
C ALA A 71 -4.75 -2.86 -18.50
N THR A 72 -4.40 -2.94 -19.79
CA THR A 72 -2.99 -3.02 -20.21
C THR A 72 -2.22 -1.75 -19.87
N ALA A 73 -2.83 -0.57 -20.04
CA ALA A 73 -2.23 0.70 -19.63
C ALA A 73 -2.02 0.76 -18.12
N LEU A 74 -3.00 0.33 -17.33
CA LEU A 74 -2.93 0.27 -15.86
C LEU A 74 -1.86 -0.72 -15.37
N LEU A 75 -1.73 -1.90 -15.98
CA LEU A 75 -0.68 -2.86 -15.62
C LEU A 75 0.72 -2.31 -15.91
N ARG A 76 0.91 -1.62 -17.04
CA ARG A 76 2.17 -0.94 -17.34
C ARG A 76 2.44 0.22 -16.37
N ALA A 77 1.41 1.00 -16.04
CA ALA A 77 1.47 2.04 -15.00
C ALA A 77 1.92 1.44 -13.66
N GLN A 78 1.26 0.37 -13.23
CA GLN A 78 1.53 -0.34 -11.98
C GLN A 78 2.97 -0.84 -11.91
N LEU A 79 3.47 -1.48 -12.97
CA LEU A 79 4.82 -2.03 -13.01
C LEU A 79 5.89 -0.93 -12.98
N TRP A 80 5.85 -0.01 -13.95
CA TRP A 80 6.97 0.90 -14.21
C TRP A 80 6.86 2.24 -13.50
N TYR A 81 5.65 2.77 -13.36
CA TYR A 81 5.42 4.13 -12.88
C TYR A 81 5.02 4.19 -11.41
N CYS A 82 4.57 3.08 -10.83
CA CYS A 82 4.17 3.02 -9.42
C CYS A 82 5.09 2.10 -8.61
N SER A 83 5.23 0.83 -8.99
CA SER A 83 5.95 -0.16 -8.18
C SER A 83 7.47 0.07 -8.15
N ALA A 84 8.09 0.41 -9.28
CA ALA A 84 9.52 0.72 -9.32
C ALA A 84 9.93 1.90 -8.40
N PRO A 85 9.31 3.10 -8.49
CA PRO A 85 9.65 4.20 -7.58
C PRO A 85 9.25 3.91 -6.13
N GLN A 86 8.15 3.19 -5.88
CA GLN A 86 7.79 2.76 -4.52
C GLN A 86 8.87 1.88 -3.90
N ALA A 87 9.33 0.85 -4.63
CA ALA A 87 10.39 -0.04 -4.17
C ALA A 87 11.69 0.71 -3.91
N ALA A 88 12.07 1.62 -4.81
CA ALA A 88 13.26 2.44 -4.64
C ALA A 88 13.18 3.34 -3.38
N ALA A 89 12.06 4.06 -3.19
CA ALA A 89 11.85 4.90 -2.02
C ALA A 89 11.86 4.07 -0.72
N ALA A 90 11.20 2.92 -0.72
CA ALA A 90 11.15 2.01 0.42
C ALA A 90 12.55 1.45 0.76
N ALA A 91 13.30 0.98 -0.23
CA ALA A 91 14.65 0.48 -0.05
C ALA A 91 15.58 1.56 0.49
N LEU A 92 15.53 2.79 -0.05
CA LEU A 92 16.29 3.91 0.46
C LEU A 92 15.91 4.26 1.91
N ALA A 93 14.62 4.21 2.26
CA ALA A 93 14.16 4.41 3.63
C ALA A 93 14.66 3.34 4.61
N LEU A 94 14.89 2.11 4.14
CA LEU A 94 15.46 1.02 4.96
C LEU A 94 16.98 1.14 5.13
N LEU A 95 17.69 1.60 4.10
CA LEU A 95 19.15 1.67 4.09
C LEU A 95 19.72 2.94 4.72
N LEU A 96 18.98 4.05 4.70
CA LEU A 96 19.47 5.32 5.23
C LEU A 96 19.46 5.36 6.76
N PRO A 97 20.40 6.10 7.37
CA PRO A 97 20.39 6.34 8.80
C PRO A 97 19.12 7.07 9.25
N ALA A 98 18.79 6.95 10.53
CA ALA A 98 17.65 7.65 11.12
C ALA A 98 17.74 9.17 10.88
N GLY A 99 16.61 9.78 10.50
CA GLY A 99 16.52 11.22 10.28
C GLY A 99 15.45 11.62 9.27
N ARG A 100 15.38 12.92 9.00
CA ARG A 100 14.34 13.55 8.16
C ARG A 100 14.25 12.93 6.75
N ARG A 101 15.39 12.62 6.12
CA ARG A 101 15.43 12.02 4.79
C ARG A 101 14.78 10.63 4.75
N ARG A 102 15.14 9.75 5.70
CA ARG A 102 14.55 8.43 5.85
C ARG A 102 13.04 8.50 6.08
N ARG A 103 12.59 9.42 6.94
CA ARG A 103 11.16 9.67 7.18
C ARG A 103 10.43 10.10 5.90
N ALA A 104 10.97 11.08 5.18
CA ALA A 104 10.39 11.56 3.93
C ALA A 104 10.27 10.45 2.88
N LEU A 105 11.29 9.60 2.77
CA LEU A 105 11.27 8.46 1.85
C LEU A 105 10.25 7.38 2.26
N ALA A 106 10.12 7.09 3.56
CA ALA A 106 9.08 6.18 4.05
C ALA A 106 7.67 6.70 3.77
N LEU A 107 7.43 8.01 3.94
CA LEU A 107 6.18 8.67 3.55
C LEU A 107 5.94 8.60 2.04
N ALA A 108 6.97 8.87 1.23
CA ALA A 108 6.87 8.77 -0.22
C ALA A 108 6.55 7.34 -0.67
N ALA A 109 7.16 6.33 -0.04
CA ALA A 109 6.89 4.93 -0.30
C ALA A 109 5.44 4.54 0.06
N LEU A 110 4.92 4.99 1.20
CA LEU A 110 3.51 4.78 1.56
C LEU A 110 2.55 5.52 0.61
N ALA A 111 2.91 6.72 0.14
CA ALA A 111 2.08 7.45 -0.82
C ALA A 111 2.01 6.69 -2.15
N ALA A 112 3.14 6.17 -2.61
CA ALA A 112 3.20 5.34 -3.81
C ALA A 112 2.43 4.02 -3.62
N ALA A 113 2.48 3.41 -2.42
CA ALA A 113 1.67 2.23 -2.06
C ALA A 113 0.17 2.51 -2.19
N ALA A 114 -0.31 3.62 -1.63
CA ALA A 114 -1.71 4.04 -1.75
C ALA A 114 -2.13 4.24 -3.22
N VAL A 115 -1.27 4.84 -4.06
CA VAL A 115 -1.53 4.97 -5.50
C VAL A 115 -1.61 3.58 -6.16
N ASN A 116 -0.70 2.67 -5.82
CA ASN A 116 -0.70 1.30 -6.33
C ASN A 116 -1.97 0.52 -5.92
N HIS A 117 -2.46 0.71 -4.69
CA HIS A 117 -3.75 0.19 -4.25
C HIS A 117 -4.91 0.75 -5.09
N GLY A 118 -4.88 2.04 -5.43
CA GLY A 118 -5.87 2.67 -6.31
C GLY A 118 -5.86 2.08 -7.73
N VAL A 119 -4.68 1.87 -8.31
CA VAL A 119 -4.53 1.22 -9.62
C VAL A 119 -5.07 -0.22 -9.58
N LEU A 120 -4.75 -0.99 -8.53
CA LEU A 120 -5.30 -2.33 -8.35
C LEU A 120 -6.83 -2.29 -8.20
N ALA A 121 -7.38 -1.37 -7.40
CA ALA A 121 -8.82 -1.25 -7.22
C ALA A 121 -9.54 -0.96 -8.54
N ARG A 122 -8.94 -0.11 -9.40
CA ARG A 122 -9.47 0.14 -10.75
C ARG A 122 -9.42 -1.12 -11.63
N LEU A 123 -8.31 -1.87 -11.61
CA LEU A 123 -8.20 -3.14 -12.32
C LEU A 123 -9.25 -4.15 -11.85
N LEU A 124 -9.43 -4.30 -10.53
CA LEU A 124 -10.48 -5.17 -9.95
C LEU A 124 -11.89 -4.73 -10.35
N GLY A 125 -12.12 -3.41 -10.49
CA GLY A 125 -13.38 -2.86 -10.98
C GLY A 125 -13.68 -3.25 -12.42
N LEU A 126 -12.68 -3.16 -13.31
CA LEU A 126 -12.80 -3.60 -14.71
C LEU A 126 -13.07 -5.10 -14.80
N LEU A 127 -12.31 -5.91 -14.05
CA LEU A 127 -12.51 -7.36 -13.99
C LEU A 127 -13.90 -7.72 -13.47
N ARG A 128 -14.40 -7.01 -12.45
CA ARG A 128 -15.74 -7.24 -11.90
C ARG A 128 -16.85 -6.88 -12.89
N ALA A 129 -16.70 -5.80 -13.64
CA ALA A 129 -17.72 -5.38 -14.62
C ALA A 129 -17.89 -6.40 -15.75
N ALA A 130 -16.81 -7.10 -16.10
CA ALA A 130 -16.79 -8.10 -17.17
C ALA A 130 -17.00 -9.55 -16.70
N ALA A 131 -17.04 -9.81 -15.38
CA ALA A 131 -17.13 -11.17 -14.85
C ALA A 131 -18.56 -11.74 -14.96
N PRO A 132 -18.72 -13.02 -15.35
CA PRO A 132 -20.02 -13.68 -15.31
C PRO A 132 -20.52 -13.86 -13.86
N PRO A 133 -21.84 -13.97 -13.65
CA PRO A 133 -22.43 -14.15 -12.32
C PRO A 133 -22.03 -15.51 -11.73
N GLY A 134 -20.96 -15.54 -10.93
CA GLY A 134 -20.48 -16.75 -10.25
C GLY A 134 -19.06 -16.64 -9.70
N ASP A 135 -18.17 -15.94 -10.40
CA ASP A 135 -16.72 -15.88 -10.10
C ASP A 135 -16.29 -14.61 -9.33
N VAL A 136 -17.03 -14.23 -8.30
CA VAL A 136 -16.79 -12.96 -7.57
C VAL A 136 -16.06 -13.11 -6.25
N LEU A 137 -15.85 -14.34 -5.74
CA LEU A 137 -15.24 -14.53 -4.42
C LEU A 137 -13.81 -14.00 -4.36
N LEU A 138 -12.97 -14.34 -5.34
CA LEU A 138 -11.59 -13.87 -5.41
C LEU A 138 -11.53 -12.34 -5.54
N LEU A 139 -12.39 -11.75 -6.37
CA LEU A 139 -12.51 -10.30 -6.52
C LEU A 139 -12.91 -9.62 -5.20
N ARG A 140 -13.82 -10.22 -4.43
CA ARG A 140 -14.22 -9.71 -3.10
C ARG A 140 -13.07 -9.80 -2.11
N VAL A 141 -12.34 -10.92 -2.09
CA VAL A 141 -11.17 -11.10 -1.21
C VAL A 141 -10.09 -10.08 -1.58
N ALA A 142 -9.77 -9.92 -2.87
CA ALA A 142 -8.79 -8.94 -3.33
C ALA A 142 -9.19 -7.50 -2.97
N ALA A 143 -10.47 -7.16 -3.11
CA ALA A 143 -10.99 -5.85 -2.69
C ALA A 143 -10.84 -5.64 -1.18
N LEU A 144 -11.19 -6.64 -0.36
CA LEU A 144 -11.05 -6.58 1.10
C LEU A 144 -9.58 -6.41 1.52
N VAL A 145 -8.66 -7.17 0.91
CA VAL A 145 -7.22 -7.05 1.14
C VAL A 145 -6.73 -5.65 0.77
N THR A 146 -7.21 -5.10 -0.35
CA THR A 146 -6.86 -3.74 -0.79
C THR A 146 -7.35 -2.69 0.22
N CYS A 147 -8.57 -2.82 0.75
CA CYS A 147 -9.08 -1.95 1.80
C CYS A 147 -8.26 -2.04 3.08
N ALA A 148 -7.94 -3.26 3.54
CA ALA A 148 -7.11 -3.47 4.72
C ALA A 148 -5.70 -2.88 4.54
N ALA A 149 -5.14 -2.98 3.33
CA ALA A 149 -3.84 -2.40 3.02
C ALA A 149 -3.87 -0.86 3.06
N LEU A 150 -4.90 -0.23 2.49
CA LEU A 150 -5.09 1.23 2.59
C LEU A 150 -5.23 1.71 4.04
N VAL A 151 -5.95 0.98 4.89
CA VAL A 151 -6.03 1.28 6.32
C VAL A 151 -4.65 1.17 6.96
N THR A 152 -3.87 0.16 6.59
CA THR A 152 -2.50 -0.04 7.10
C THR A 152 -1.57 1.11 6.67
N ASP A 153 -1.69 1.57 5.42
CA ASP A 153 -0.95 2.72 4.93
C ASP A 153 -1.29 3.99 5.71
N LEU A 154 -2.59 4.25 5.97
CA LEU A 154 -3.05 5.37 6.78
C LEU A 154 -2.48 5.31 8.21
N LEU A 155 -2.50 4.14 8.84
CA LEU A 155 -1.89 3.94 10.16
C LEU A 155 -0.38 4.18 10.10
N GLY A 156 0.29 3.74 9.05
CA GLY A 156 1.69 4.02 8.78
C GLY A 156 1.98 5.51 8.68
N PHE A 157 1.20 6.25 7.88
CA PHE A 157 1.30 7.70 7.76
C PHE A 157 1.17 8.39 9.11
N LEU A 158 0.11 8.09 9.86
CA LEU A 158 -0.14 8.67 11.17
C LEU A 158 1.01 8.41 12.14
N ALA A 159 1.49 7.18 12.19
CA ALA A 159 2.54 6.80 13.11
C ALA A 159 3.91 7.41 12.74
N ILE A 160 4.21 7.59 11.44
CA ILE A 160 5.40 8.34 10.99
C ILE A 160 5.29 9.83 11.33
N LEU A 161 4.12 10.44 11.14
CA LEU A 161 3.88 11.86 11.38
C LEU A 161 3.91 12.19 12.88
N VAL A 162 3.28 11.36 13.71
CA VAL A 162 3.25 11.54 15.17
C VAL A 162 4.64 11.27 15.77
N GLY A 163 5.30 10.17 15.40
CA GLY A 163 6.65 9.86 15.87
C GLY A 163 7.73 10.82 15.34
N GLY A 164 7.43 11.58 14.29
CA GLY A 164 8.31 12.60 13.73
C GLY A 164 8.34 13.93 14.49
N GLN A 165 7.37 14.17 15.38
CA GLN A 165 7.30 15.36 16.25
C GLN A 165 8.14 15.20 17.53
N GLU A 166 8.78 14.04 17.72
CA GLU A 166 9.51 13.68 18.95
C GLU A 166 11.04 13.78 18.82
N ASP A 167 11.55 14.12 17.63
CA ASP A 167 12.97 14.46 17.35
C ASP A 167 13.16 15.98 17.24
#